data_AF-A0A0R1PQ64-F1
#
_entry.id   AF-A0A0R1PQ64-F1
#
_cell.length_a   1.000
_cell.length_b   1.000
_cell.length_c   1.000
_cell.angle_alpha   90.00
_cell.angle_beta   90.00
_cell.angle_gamma   90.00
#
_symmetry.space_group_name_H-M   'P 1'
#
loop_
_entity.id
_entity.type
_entity.pdbx_description
1 polymer ?
#
loop_
_entity_poly.entity_id
_entity_poly.type
_entity_poly.pdbx_seq_one_letter_code
_entity_poly.pdbx_strand_id
1 'polypeptide(L)' 'MKADSIHLFDFLGNGKTIFEIPVFQRNYEWDREQCKQLFKDLTVAAQTNTDHFIGAIVYESVKYLV' A
#
# COMPACT_ATOMS: atom_id res chain seq x y z
N MET A 1 -4.48 -13.48 12.73
CA MET A 1 -4.31 -12.24 11.94
C MET A 1 -3.27 -11.40 12.65
N LYS A 2 -2.24 -10.92 11.95
CA LYS A 2 -1.21 -10.03 12.50
C LYS A 2 -1.32 -8.68 11.80
N ALA A 3 -1.23 -7.60 12.56
CA ALA A 3 -1.24 -6.23 12.04
C ALA A 3 -0.03 -5.51 12.60
N ASP A 4 0.77 -4.93 11.72
CA ASP A 4 1.96 -4.15 12.06
C ASP A 4 1.88 -2.82 11.30
N SER A 5 2.34 -1.72 11.91
CA SER A 5 2.57 -0.45 11.23
C SER A 5 3.96 -0.47 10.58
N ILE A 6 4.03 -0.24 9.27
CA ILE A 6 5.27 -0.26 8.50
C ILE A 6 5.28 0.92 7.50
N HIS A 7 6.45 1.50 7.25
CA HIS A 7 6.57 2.52 6.21
C HIS A 7 6.35 1.88 4.82
N LEU A 8 5.64 2.60 3.95
CA LEU A 8 5.23 2.08 2.65
C LEU A 8 6.41 1.60 1.79
N PHE A 9 7.51 2.37 1.75
CA PHE A 9 8.68 2.01 0.95
C PHE A 9 9.42 0.79 1.50
N ASP A 10 9.44 0.59 2.82
CA ASP A 10 10.01 -0.63 3.41
C ASP A 10 9.13 -1.85 3.10
N PHE A 11 7.81 -1.65 3.08
CA PHE A 11 6.84 -2.68 2.71
C PHE A 11 6.95 -3.10 1.24
N LEU A 12 7.04 -2.14 0.32
CA LEU A 12 7.12 -2.40 -1.12
C LEU A 12 8.53 -2.75 -1.61
N GLY A 13 9.56 -2.21 -0.96
CA GLY A 13 10.97 -2.30 -1.38
C GLY A 13 11.67 -3.61 -1.03
N ASN A 14 11.00 -4.53 -0.34
CA ASN A 14 11.55 -5.84 -0.04
C ASN A 14 11.64 -6.67 -1.33
N GLY A 15 12.80 -6.64 -1.99
CA GLY A 15 13.05 -7.29 -3.30
C GLY A 15 12.90 -8.82 -3.33
N LYS A 16 12.47 -9.45 -2.23
CA LYS A 16 12.12 -10.87 -2.14
C LYS A 16 10.61 -11.13 -2.19
N THR A 17 9.79 -10.09 -2.30
CA THR A 17 8.33 -10.20 -2.25
C THR A 17 7.70 -9.61 -3.50
N ILE A 18 6.82 -10.39 -4.12
CA ILE A 18 5.97 -9.94 -5.23
C ILE A 18 4.54 -9.89 -4.69
N PHE A 19 3.88 -8.74 -4.90
CA PHE A 19 2.47 -8.59 -4.58
C PHE A 19 1.65 -8.85 -5.84
N GLU A 20 0.79 -9.86 -5.78
CA GLU A 20 -0.09 -10.25 -6.87
C GLU A 20 -1.54 -9.90 -6.52
N ILE A 21 -2.24 -9.26 -7.46
CA ILE A 21 -3.66 -8.95 -7.30
C ILE A 21 -4.47 -10.17 -7.78
N PRO A 22 -5.28 -10.80 -6.92
CA PRO A 22 -6.05 -11.97 -7.33
C PRO A 22 -7.10 -11.65 -8.39
N VAL A 23 -7.33 -12.58 -9.31
CA VAL A 23 -8.29 -12.43 -10.42
C VAL A 23 -9.74 -12.16 -9.99
N PHE A 24 -10.10 -12.56 -8.76
CA PHE A 24 -11.44 -12.37 -8.19
C PHE A 24 -11.60 -11.03 -7.46
N GLN A 25 -10.56 -10.22 -7.34
CA GLN A 25 -10.65 -8.92 -6.69
C GLN A 25 -11.48 -7.96 -7.54
N ARG A 26 -12.40 -7.23 -6.90
CA ARG A 26 -13.16 -6.17 -7.60
C ARG A 26 -12.19 -5.12 -8.11
N ASN A 27 -12.56 -4.51 -9.24
CA ASN A 27 -11.82 -3.39 -9.78
C ASN A 27 -12.04 -2.14 -8.91
N TYR A 28 -11.25 -2.01 -7.84
CA TYR A 28 -11.22 -0.82 -7.01
C TYR A 28 -10.39 0.25 -7.72
N GLU A 29 -11.04 0.97 -8.62
CA GLU A 29 -10.44 2.11 -9.29
C GLU A 29 -10.62 3.35 -8.43
N TRP A 30 -9.55 4.11 -8.30
CA TRP A 30 -9.64 5.47 -7.80
C TRP A 30 -9.96 6.42 -8.94
N ASP A 31 -10.88 7.35 -8.66
CA ASP A 31 -11.06 8.49 -9.52
C ASP A 31 -9.89 9.48 -9.39
N ARG A 32 -9.90 10.48 -10.27
CA ARG A 32 -8.84 11.49 -10.31
C ARG A 32 -8.75 12.30 -9.02
N GLU A 33 -9.85 12.54 -8.34
CA GLU A 33 -9.88 13.35 -7.13
C GLU A 33 -9.29 12.59 -5.93
N GLN A 34 -9.54 11.28 -5.85
CA GLN A 34 -8.91 10.39 -4.87
C GLN A 34 -7.39 10.35 -5.04
N CYS A 35 -6.92 10.20 -6.28
CA CYS A 35 -5.47 10.24 -6.58
C CYS A 35 -4.83 11.59 -6.21
N LYS A 36 -5.51 12.71 -6.49
CA LYS A 36 -5.04 14.05 -6.10
C LYS A 36 -4.97 14.21 -4.58
N GLN A 37 -5.96 13.69 -3.85
CA GLN A 37 -5.98 13.75 -2.40
C GLN A 37 -4.79 13.00 -1.81
N LEU A 38 -4.56 11.74 -2.23
CA LEU A 38 -3.38 10.97 -1.78
C LEU A 38 -2.08 11.74 -2.06
N PHE A 39 -1.92 12.29 -3.26
CA PHE A 39 -0.69 13.01 -3.62
C PHE A 39 -0.49 14.27 -2.77
N LYS A 40 -1.56 15.00 -2.48
CA LYS A 40 -1.53 16.17 -1.60
C LYS A 40 -1.11 15.78 -0.18
N ASP A 41 -1.69 14.72 0.36
CA ASP A 41 -1.37 14.24 1.72
C ASP A 41 0.09 13.80 1.83
N LEU A 42 0.61 13.08 0.83
CA LEU A 42 2.03 12.73 0.74
C LEU A 42 2.93 13.97 0.66
N THR A 43 2.55 14.97 -0.13
CA THR A 43 3.31 16.21 -0.27
C THR A 43 3.39 16.97 1.05
N VAL A 44 2.26 17.09 1.76
CA VAL A 44 2.23 17.75 3.08
C VAL A 44 3.11 16.99 4.07
N ALA A 45 2.96 15.66 4.17
CA ALA A 45 3.75 14.83 5.07
C ALA A 45 5.26 14.96 4.82
N ALA A 46 5.68 15.00 3.55
CA ALA A 46 7.07 15.20 3.17
C ALA A 46 7.59 16.60 3.53
N GLN A 47 6.77 17.64 3.35
CA GLN A 47 7.14 19.02 3.68
C GLN A 47 7.24 19.27 5.19
N THR A 48 6.36 18.64 5.97
CA THR A 48 6.32 18.80 7.44
C THR A 48 7.22 17.79 8.15
N ASN A 49 7.78 16.82 7.44
CA ASN A 49 8.57 15.71 7.99
C ASN A 49 7.81 14.97 9.12
N THR A 50 6.53 14.69 8.88
CA THR A 50 5.64 14.01 9.83
C THR A 50 5.13 12.71 9.25
N ASP A 51 4.99 11.69 10.11
CA ASP A 51 4.32 10.46 9.72
C ASP A 51 2.86 10.72 9.33
N HIS A 52 2.42 10.08 8.25
CA HIS A 52 1.04 10.16 7.77
C HIS A 52 0.50 8.75 7.54
N PHE A 53 -0.68 8.47 8.10
CA PHE A 53 -1.35 7.20 7.91
C PHE A 53 -2.07 7.19 6.56
N ILE A 54 -1.50 6.48 5.58
CA ILE A 54 -2.03 6.41 4.19
C ILE A 54 -3.07 5.29 3.97
N GLY A 55 -3.28 4.43 4.96
CA GLY A 55 -4.24 3.32 4.88
C GLY A 55 -3.70 1.98 5.37
N ALA A 56 -4.48 0.93 5.14
CA ALA A 56 -4.15 -0.45 5.52
C ALA A 56 -4.18 -1.37 4.30
N ILE A 57 -3.20 -2.26 4.20
CA ILE A 57 -3.11 -3.28 3.15
C ILE A 57 -3.28 -4.64 3.80
N VAL A 58 -4.20 -5.46 3.27
CA VAL A 58 -4.40 -6.84 3.70
C VAL A 58 -3.86 -7.75 2.62
N TYR A 59 -2.99 -8.68 2.98
CA TYR A 59 -2.39 -9.64 2.07
C TYR A 59 -2.21 -11.00 2.77
N GLU A 60 -2.07 -12.05 1.97
CA GLU A 60 -1.80 -13.41 2.43
C GLU A 60 -0.55 -13.95 1.74
N SER A 61 0.29 -14.67 2.48
CA SER A 61 1.46 -15.34 1.90
C SER A 61 1.01 -16.61 1.20
N VAL A 62 1.08 -16.60 -0.13
CA VAL A 62 0.82 -17.78 -0.95
C VAL A 62 2.11 -18.58 -1.09
N LYS A 63 2.08 -19.87 -0.77
CA LYS A 63 3.14 -20.82 -1.12
C LYS A 63 2.74 -21.57 -2.37
N TYR A 64 3.47 -21.34 -3.46
CA TYR A 64 3.37 -22.20 -4.63
C TYR A 64 4.00 -23.55 -4.28
N LEU A 65 3.18 -24.60 -4.23
CA LEU A 65 3.68 -25.98 -4.18
C LEU A 65 4.27 -26.27 -5.56
N VAL A 66 5.59 -26.41 -5.63
CA VAL A 66 6.28 -27.01 -6.78
C VAL A 66 6.38 -28.51 -6.54
#